data_AF-A0A520I829-F1
#
_entry.id   AF-A0A520I829-F1
#
_cell.length_a   1.000
_cell.length_b   1.000
_cell.length_c   1.000
_cell.angle_alpha   90.00
_cell.angle_beta   90.00
_cell.angle_gamma   90.00
#
_symmetry.space_group_name_H-M   'P 1'
#
loop_
_entity.id
_entity.type
_entity.pdbx_description
1 polymer ?
#
loop_
_entity_poly.entity_id
_entity_poly.type
_entity_poly.pdbx_seq_one_letter_code
_entity_poly.pdbx_strand_id
1 'polypeptide(L)'
;MAANRLDIDNTTILDNVDERQVEFAGEVDGDEYQFAVQYDLLEALSGDAPEDDAVDMFNRFIDPISDAALSALARDESQAMIVVSENDLE
;
A
#
# COMPACT_ATOMS: atom_id res chain seq x y z
N MET A 1 -7.95 -21.12 2.78
CA MET A 1 -6.51 -20.91 2.99
C MET A 1 -6.42 -19.58 3.73
N ALA A 2 -5.78 -19.54 4.89
CA ALA A 2 -5.63 -18.28 5.62
C ALA A 2 -4.70 -17.41 4.77
N ALA A 3 -5.28 -16.52 3.96
CA ALA A 3 -4.52 -15.45 3.35
C ALA A 3 -3.89 -14.69 4.51
N ASN A 4 -2.58 -14.45 4.45
CA ASN A 4 -1.99 -13.50 5.36
C ASN A 4 -2.76 -12.18 5.12
N ARG A 5 -3.50 -11.72 6.12
CA ARG A 5 -4.47 -10.64 5.92
C ARG A 5 -3.86 -9.41 6.56
N LEU A 6 -3.27 -8.56 5.72
CA LEU A 6 -2.91 -7.21 6.11
C LEU A 6 -4.18 -6.50 6.58
N ASP A 7 -4.19 -6.02 7.82
CA ASP A 7 -5.24 -5.17 8.35
C ASP A 7 -4.77 -3.72 8.27
N ILE A 8 -5.32 -2.96 7.33
CA ILE A 8 -4.92 -1.57 7.09
C ILE A 8 -5.68 -0.65 8.03
N ASP A 9 -4.97 0.16 8.80
CA ASP A 9 -5.60 1.19 9.61
C ASP A 9 -5.94 2.41 8.74
N ASN A 10 -7.19 2.48 8.31
CA ASN A 10 -7.70 3.55 7.46
C ASN A 10 -7.62 4.96 8.08
N THR A 11 -7.42 5.06 9.40
CA THR A 11 -7.28 6.36 10.08
C THR A 11 -5.85 6.89 9.99
N THR A 12 -4.89 6.03 9.66
CA THR A 12 -3.49 6.38 9.45
C THR A 12 -3.11 6.65 8.01
N ILE A 13 -4.06 6.47 7.07
CA ILE A 13 -3.83 6.74 5.65
C ILE A 13 -3.57 8.24 5.46
N LEU A 14 -2.38 8.55 4.97
CA LEU A 14 -1.91 9.89 4.68
C LEU A 14 -1.52 9.98 3.20
N ASP A 15 -2.04 10.99 2.53
CA ASP A 15 -1.60 11.34 1.20
C ASP A 15 -0.35 12.21 1.25
N ASN A 16 0.78 11.69 0.75
CA ASN A 16 2.03 12.42 0.66
C ASN A 16 2.28 12.80 -0.81
N VAL A 17 1.69 13.94 -1.18
CA VAL A 17 1.83 14.54 -2.52
C VAL A 17 3.27 14.92 -2.88
N ASP A 18 4.10 15.24 -1.89
CA ASP A 18 5.50 15.62 -2.09
C ASP A 18 6.33 14.43 -2.58
N GLU A 19 6.10 13.25 -1.99
CA GLU A 19 6.75 11.99 -2.38
C GLU A 19 5.93 11.16 -3.39
N ARG A 20 4.73 11.64 -3.75
CA ARG A 20 3.79 10.96 -4.67
C ARG A 20 3.47 9.53 -4.21
N GLN A 21 3.14 9.40 -2.93
CA GLN A 21 2.83 8.12 -2.31
C GLN A 21 1.75 8.27 -1.22
N VAL A 22 0.99 7.20 -1.02
CA VAL A 22 0.02 7.09 0.07
C VAL A 22 0.65 6.27 1.19
N GLU A 23 0.89 6.90 2.33
CA GLU A 23 1.46 6.27 3.51
C GLU A 23 0.33 5.75 4.41
N PHE A 24 0.51 4.57 4.99
CA PHE A 24 -0.45 4.02 5.94
C PHE A 24 0.23 3.02 6.87
N ALA A 25 -0.35 2.82 8.05
CA ALA A 25 0.03 1.74 8.94
C ALA A 25 -0.88 0.53 8.68
N GLY A 26 -0.30 -0.66 8.77
CA GLY A 26 -1.05 -1.90 8.71
C GLY A 26 -0.47 -2.96 9.64
N GLU A 27 -1.35 -3.82 10.15
CA GLU A 27 -0.97 -4.95 10.99
C GLU A 27 -0.85 -6.22 10.13
N VAL A 28 0.27 -6.93 10.26
CA VAL A 28 0.51 -8.24 9.64
C VAL A 28 0.95 -9.20 10.73
N ASP A 29 0.24 -10.32 10.88
CA ASP A 29 0.52 -11.35 11.89
C ASP A 29 0.58 -10.83 13.35
N GLY A 30 0.01 -9.64 13.63
CA GLY A 30 0.01 -9.00 14.95
C GLY A 30 1.17 -8.01 15.18
N ASP A 31 2.01 -7.78 14.17
CA ASP A 31 3.04 -6.75 14.17
C ASP A 31 2.60 -5.58 13.29
N GLU A 32 2.82 -4.35 13.77
CA GLU A 32 2.49 -3.12 13.06
C GLU A 32 3.64 -2.70 12.15
N TYR A 33 3.34 -2.48 10.87
CA TYR A 33 4.28 -2.05 9.85
C TYR A 33 3.81 -0.76 9.18
N GLN A 34 4.79 0.06 8.78
CA GLN A 34 4.54 1.26 7.99
C GLN A 34 4.69 0.91 6.50
N PHE A 35 3.67 1.23 5.70
CA PHE A 35 3.66 1.04 4.27
C PHE A 35 3.54 2.37 3.54
N ALA A 36 4.07 2.43 2.32
CA ALA A 36 3.91 3.54 1.41
C ALA A 36 3.62 3.01 0.01
N VAL A 37 2.44 3.30 -0.53
CA VAL A 37 2.02 2.93 -1.87
C VAL A 37 2.33 4.05 -2.84
N GLN A 38 3.19 3.80 -3.82
CA GLN A 38 3.51 4.80 -4.84
C GLN A 38 2.31 5.05 -5.76
N TYR A 39 2.19 6.29 -6.24
CA TYR A 39 1.16 6.66 -7.21
C TYR A 39 1.24 5.82 -8.49
N ASP A 40 2.43 5.39 -8.90
CA ASP A 40 2.61 4.52 -10.07
C ASP A 40 1.86 3.18 -9.92
N LEU A 41 1.78 2.62 -8.71
CA LEU A 41 0.98 1.40 -8.46
C LEU A 41 -0.52 1.68 -8.59
N LEU A 42 -0.98 2.79 -8.03
CA LEU A 42 -2.37 3.21 -8.13
C LEU A 42 -2.77 3.54 -9.58
N GLU A 43 -1.85 4.13 -10.35
CA GLU A 43 -2.00 4.38 -11.78
C GLU A 43 -2.06 3.07 -12.56
N ALA A 44 -1.20 2.09 -12.25
CA ALA A 44 -1.24 0.77 -12.88
C ALA A 44 -2.56 0.02 -12.61
N LEU A 45 -3.12 0.15 -11.40
CA LEU A 45 -4.37 -0.50 -11.00
C LEU A 45 -5.62 0.17 -11.59
N SER A 46 -5.64 1.50 -11.63
CA SER A 46 -6.79 2.26 -12.08
C SER A 46 -6.76 2.61 -13.57
N GLY A 47 -5.57 2.64 -14.16
CA GLY A 47 -5.29 3.14 -15.50
C GLY A 47 -5.14 4.67 -15.60
N ASP A 48 -5.22 5.41 -14.48
CA ASP A 48 -5.13 6.88 -14.45
C ASP A 48 -4.37 7.38 -13.21
N ALA A 49 -3.73 8.55 -13.31
CA ALA A 49 -2.88 9.05 -12.23
C ALA A 49 -3.74 9.50 -11.03
N PRO A 50 -3.46 9.05 -9.81
CA PRO A 50 -4.10 9.62 -8.63
C PRO A 50 -3.58 11.05 -8.42
N GLU A 51 -4.38 12.08 -8.72
CA GLU A 51 -3.99 13.48 -8.49
C GLU A 51 -4.33 13.93 -7.06
N ASP A 52 -5.63 14.06 -6.76
CA ASP A 52 -6.18 14.49 -5.44
C ASP A 52 -7.05 13.38 -4.80
N ASP A 53 -7.25 12.27 -5.54
CA ASP A 53 -8.14 11.16 -5.18
C ASP A 53 -7.32 9.90 -4.80
N ALA A 54 -6.04 10.06 -4.48
CA ALA A 54 -5.13 8.95 -4.20
C ALA A 54 -5.63 8.05 -3.06
N VAL A 55 -6.14 8.67 -1.99
CA VAL A 55 -6.72 7.96 -0.82
C VAL A 55 -8.01 7.23 -1.20
N ASP A 56 -8.88 7.85 -1.99
CA ASP A 56 -10.12 7.25 -2.45
C ASP A 56 -9.84 6.08 -3.42
N MET A 57 -8.88 6.24 -4.33
CA MET A 57 -8.37 5.16 -5.19
C MET A 57 -7.75 4.03 -4.37
N PHE A 58 -6.92 4.35 -3.39
CA PHE A 58 -6.34 3.37 -2.48
C PHE A 58 -7.44 2.54 -1.79
N ASN A 59 -8.45 3.20 -1.23
CA ASN A 59 -9.57 2.52 -0.58
C ASN A 59 -10.38 1.66 -1.56
N ARG A 60 -10.51 2.09 -2.82
CA ARG A 60 -11.17 1.32 -3.88
C ARG A 60 -10.40 0.07 -4.29
N PHE A 61 -9.07 0.13 -4.26
CA PHE A 61 -8.17 -0.95 -4.66
C PHE A 61 -7.47 -1.61 -3.46
N ILE A 62 -8.11 -1.57 -2.29
CA ILE A 62 -7.48 -2.05 -1.05
C ILE A 62 -7.12 -3.54 -1.10
N ASP A 63 -7.92 -4.37 -1.76
CA ASP A 63 -7.66 -5.81 -1.93
C ASP A 63 -6.35 -6.08 -2.69
N PRO A 64 -6.16 -5.59 -3.95
CA PRO A 64 -4.90 -5.81 -4.67
C PRO A 64 -3.71 -5.07 -4.02
N ILE A 65 -3.95 -3.91 -3.41
CA ILE A 65 -2.89 -3.18 -2.68
C ILE A 65 -2.40 -3.99 -1.48
N SER A 66 -3.31 -4.64 -0.75
CA SER A 66 -2.95 -5.46 0.40
C SER A 66 -2.08 -6.65 0.00
N ASP A 67 -2.39 -7.29 -1.13
CA ASP A 67 -1.59 -8.38 -1.68
C ASP A 67 -0.19 -7.91 -2.08
N ALA A 68 -0.10 -6.77 -2.79
CA ALA A 68 1.16 -6.16 -3.16
C ALA A 68 1.99 -5.70 -1.95
N ALA A 69 1.33 -5.16 -0.92
CA ALA A 69 1.99 -4.76 0.32
C ALA A 69 2.59 -5.97 1.06
N LEU A 70 1.91 -7.11 1.07
CA LEU A 70 2.45 -8.35 1.63
C LEU A 70 3.62 -8.89 0.80
N SER A 71 3.55 -8.79 -0.53
CA SER A 71 4.65 -9.15 -1.43
C SER A 71 5.89 -8.27 -1.18
N ALA A 72 5.68 -6.95 -1.06
CA ALA A 72 6.73 -5.99 -0.73
C ALA A 72 7.33 -6.23 0.66
N LEU A 73 6.49 -6.53 1.66
CA LEU A 73 6.94 -6.89 3.01
C LEU A 73 7.77 -8.18 2.99
N ALA A 74 7.33 -9.20 2.27
CA ALA A 74 8.08 -10.45 2.12
C ALA A 74 9.40 -10.27 1.37
N ARG A 75 9.49 -9.26 0.50
CA ARG A 75 10.74 -8.88 -0.19
C ARG A 75 11.71 -8.18 0.75
N ASP A 76 11.22 -7.25 1.58
CA ASP A 76 12.10 -6.38 2.38
C ASP A 76 11.49 -5.96 3.74
N GLU A 77 11.29 -6.94 4.62
CA GLU A 77 10.82 -6.75 6.02
C GLU A 77 11.76 -5.90 6.90
N SER A 78 12.96 -5.59 6.41
CA SER A 78 14.00 -4.91 7.16
C SER A 78 13.92 -3.38 7.10
N GLN A 79 13.11 -2.83 6.19
CA GLN A 79 12.97 -1.39 6.04
C GLN A 79 12.06 -0.80 7.12
N ALA A 80 12.39 0.41 7.57
CA ALA A 80 11.53 1.17 8.48
C ALA A 80 10.16 1.53 7.86
N MET A 81 10.08 1.53 6.52
CA MET A 81 8.88 1.78 5.74
C MET A 81 8.93 0.89 4.50
N ILE A 82 7.88 0.12 4.28
CA ILE A 82 7.74 -0.80 3.16
C ILE A 82 7.16 -0.03 1.98
N VAL A 83 7.98 0.23 0.96
CA VAL A 83 7.53 0.90 -0.26
C VAL A 83 6.95 -0.13 -1.22
N VAL A 84 5.67 0.02 -1.51
CA VAL A 84 4.89 -0.83 -2.43
C VAL A 84 4.83 -0.13 -3.78
N SER A 85 5.24 -0.86 -4.81
CA SER A 85 5.37 -0.37 -6.18
C SER A 85 4.61 -1.28 -7.14
N GLU A 86 4.44 -0.83 -8.38
CA GLU A 86 3.83 -1.66 -9.44
C GLU A 86 4.51 -3.03 -9.64
N ASN A 87 5.78 -3.18 -9.23
CA ASN A 87 6.51 -4.44 -9.31
C ASN A 87 6.01 -5.48 -8.30
N ASP A 88 5.28 -5.05 -7.28
CA ASP A 88 4.80 -5.92 -6.20
C ASP A 88 3.42 -6.53 -6.51
N LEU A 89 2.82 -6.22 -7.68
CA LEU A 89 1.53 -6.74 -8.14
C LEU A 89 1.55 -8.16 -8.73
N GLU A 90 2.71 -8.83 -8.77
CA GLU A 90 2.94 -10.13 -9.46
C GLU A 90 2.60 -11.39 -8.66
#